data_AF-A0A453IB72-F1
#
_entry.id   AF-A0A453IB72-F1
#
_cell.length_a   1.000
_cell.length_b   1.000
_cell.length_c   1.000
_cell.angle_alpha   90.00
_cell.angle_beta   90.00
_cell.angle_gamma   90.00
#
_symmetry.space_group_name_H-M   'P 1'
#
loop_
_entity.id
_entity.type
_entity.pdbx_description
1 polymer ?
#
loop_
_entity_poly.entity_id
_entity_poly.type
_entity_poly.pdbx_seq_one_letter_code
_entity_poly.pdbx_strand_id
1 'polypeptide(L)'
;LVITSRKDAGSYGASTVYHANSMKFLCCNEAIKHLTSEEKRDEAYFMSLLRIAETTCGLYYSYDRDLTLNLQRASKLAAGRVHKPLWKQV
;
A
#
# COMPACT_ATOMS: atom_id res chain seq x y z
N LEU A 1 4.36 -0.56 7.70
CA LEU A 1 4.27 -1.35 6.45
C LEU A 1 5.03 -0.61 5.36
N VAL A 2 6.00 -1.24 4.69
CA VAL A 2 6.84 -0.59 3.68
C VAL A 2 7.05 -1.53 2.49
N ILE A 3 6.76 -1.07 1.28
CA ILE A 3 7.05 -1.81 0.04
C ILE A 3 8.57 -1.75 -0.19
N THR A 4 9.23 -2.91 -0.18
CA THR A 4 10.69 -3.03 -0.33
C THR A 4 11.11 -3.34 -1.75
N SER A 5 10.23 -3.98 -2.53
CA SER A 5 10.50 -4.34 -3.92
C SER A 5 9.27 -4.08 -4.77
N ARG A 6 9.51 -3.55 -5.97
CA ARG A 6 8.49 -3.30 -6.99
C ARG A 6 8.95 -3.87 -8.33
N LYS A 7 7.99 -4.29 -9.14
CA LYS A 7 8.18 -4.75 -10.52
C LYS A 7 7.28 -3.93 -11.43
N ASP A 8 7.76 -3.60 -12.63
CA ASP A 8 6.93 -2.90 -13.61
C ASP A 8 5.86 -3.86 -14.14
N ALA A 9 4.60 -3.50 -13.97
CA ALA A 9 3.45 -4.28 -14.42
C ALA A 9 2.93 -3.82 -15.78
N GLY A 10 3.29 -2.60 -16.18
CA GLY A 10 2.94 -2.02 -17.47
C GLY A 10 2.81 -0.50 -17.41
N SER A 11 2.52 0.11 -18.55
CA SER A 11 2.29 1.54 -18.66
C SER A 11 1.00 1.80 -19.43
N TYR A 12 0.20 2.73 -18.94
CA TYR A 12 -0.98 3.23 -19.64
C TYR A 12 -0.80 4.72 -19.94
N GLY A 13 -0.56 5.04 -21.20
CA GLY A 13 -0.15 6.39 -21.61
C GLY A 13 1.18 6.79 -20.97
N ALA A 14 1.21 7.93 -20.29
CA ALA A 14 2.39 8.43 -19.56
C ALA A 14 2.50 7.91 -18.11
N SER A 15 1.58 7.05 -17.65
CA SER A 15 1.53 6.61 -16.25
C SER A 15 1.97 5.15 -16.13
N THR A 16 3.01 4.91 -15.34
CA THR A 16 3.54 3.57 -15.07
C THR A 16 2.82 2.92 -13.90
N VAL A 17 2.51 1.64 -14.03
CA VAL A 17 1.91 0.80 -13.00
C VAL A 17 2.96 -0.14 -12.45
N TYR A 18 3.12 -0.11 -11.13
CA TYR A 18 4.05 -0.94 -10.39
C TYR A 18 3.30 -2.03 -9.62
N HIS A 19 3.78 -3.26 -9.72
CA HIS A 19 3.39 -4.37 -8.86
C HIS A 19 4.30 -4.40 -7.63
N ALA A 20 3.73 -4.36 -6.43
CA ALA A 20 4.49 -4.52 -5.20
C ALA A 20 4.84 -6.00 -5.02
N ASN A 21 6.12 -6.34 -5.21
CA ASN A 21 6.59 -7.72 -5.21
C ASN A 21 7.00 -8.21 -3.81
N SER A 22 7.41 -7.30 -2.93
CA SER A 22 7.73 -7.62 -1.54
C SER A 22 7.49 -6.41 -0.65
N MET A 23 7.07 -6.66 0.58
CA MET A 23 6.66 -5.63 1.52
C MET A 23 7.01 -6.03 2.94
N LYS A 24 7.75 -5.21 3.68
CA LYS A 24 8.12 -5.52 5.06
C LYS A 24 7.23 -4.79 6.06
N PHE A 25 6.83 -5.51 7.10
CA PHE A 25 6.27 -4.92 8.32
C PHE A 25 7.43 -4.52 9.23
N LEU A 26 7.53 -3.23 9.52
CA LEU A 26 8.51 -2.70 10.47
C LEU A 26 7.83 -2.58 11.83
N CYS A 27 8.42 -3.20 12.85
CA CYS A 27 7.99 -3.04 14.23
C CYS A 27 8.58 -1.73 14.76
N CYS A 28 7.83 -0.63 14.64
CA CYS A 28 8.26 0.69 15.13
C CYS A 28 7.95 0.90 16.62
N ASN A 29 7.46 -0.12 17.33
CA ASN A 29 6.96 0.04 18.68
C ASN A 29 8.09 -0.21 19.71
N GLU A 30 8.64 0.87 20.28
CA GLU A 30 9.57 0.77 21.40
C GLU A 30 8.86 0.42 22.72
N ALA A 31 7.53 0.56 22.78
CA ALA A 31 6.72 0.26 23.95
C ALA A 31 6.46 -1.24 24.18
N ILE A 32 7.02 -2.13 23.33
CA ILE A 32 6.93 -3.59 23.52
C ILE A 32 7.50 -4.02 24.87
N LYS A 33 8.40 -3.22 25.46
CA LYS A 33 8.93 -3.48 26.81
C LYS A 33 7.87 -3.38 27.92
N HIS A 34 6.81 -2.59 27.72
CA HIS A 34 5.75 -2.36 28.71
C HIS A 34 4.48 -3.19 28.46
N LEU A 35 4.42 -3.94 27.36
CA LEU A 35 3.28 -4.80 27.04
C LEU A 35 3.19 -5.98 28.01
N THR A 36 1.96 -6.30 28.40
CA THR A 36 1.62 -7.50 29.16
C THR A 36 1.95 -8.76 28.33
N SER A 37 2.11 -9.89 29.01
CA SER A 37 2.42 -11.17 28.36
C SER A 37 1.37 -11.59 27.33
N GLU A 38 0.12 -11.19 27.54
CA GLU A 38 -1.00 -11.47 26.63
C GLU A 38 -0.93 -10.63 25.36
N GLU A 39 -0.71 -9.31 25.49
CA GLU A 39 -0.58 -8.42 24.33
C GLU A 39 0.61 -8.79 23.44
N LYS A 40 1.73 -9.25 24.03
CA LYS A 40 2.87 -9.77 23.25
C LYS A 40 2.52 -10.99 22.43
N ARG A 41 1.69 -11.89 22.98
CA ARG A 41 1.23 -13.09 22.28
C ARG A 41 0.28 -12.72 21.14
N ASP A 42 -0.61 -11.77 21.39
CA ASP A 42 -1.56 -11.30 20.38
C ASP A 42 -0.84 -10.55 19.26
N GLU A 43 0.13 -9.68 19.58
CA GLU A 43 0.96 -9.00 18.59
C GLU A 43 1.74 -10.01 17.72
N ALA A 44 2.34 -11.04 18.33
CA ALA A 44 3.01 -12.11 17.59
C ALA A 44 2.04 -12.87 16.67
N TYR A 45 0.82 -13.13 17.13
CA TYR A 45 -0.22 -13.75 16.32
C TYR A 45 -0.64 -12.88 15.13
N PHE A 46 -0.94 -11.60 15.35
CA PHE A 46 -1.28 -10.66 14.28
C PHE A 46 -0.14 -10.48 13.28
N MET A 47 1.10 -10.41 13.75
CA MET A 47 2.28 -10.36 12.88
C MET A 47 2.41 -11.61 12.01
N SER A 48 2.07 -12.79 12.53
CA SER A 48 2.07 -14.04 11.75
C SER A 48 1.04 -14.00 10.62
N LEU A 49 -0.17 -13.50 10.90
CA LEU A 49 -1.24 -13.36 9.90
C LEU A 49 -0.85 -12.35 8.82
N LEU A 50 -0.27 -11.22 9.22
CA LEU A 50 0.23 -10.21 8.28
C LEU A 50 1.34 -10.76 7.37
N ARG A 51 2.19 -11.64 7.88
CA ARG A 51 3.23 -12.32 7.10
C ARG A 51 2.65 -13.29 6.06
N ILE A 52 1.52 -13.93 6.37
CA ILE A 52 0.78 -14.76 5.39
C ILE A 52 0.08 -13.87 4.36
N ALA A 53 -0.46 -12.72 4.77
CA ALA A 53 -1.03 -11.76 3.83
C ALA A 53 0.05 -11.17 2.91
N GLU A 54 1.28 -10.99 3.39
CA GLU A 54 2.44 -10.55 2.59
C GLU A 54 2.74 -11.50 1.43
N THR A 55 2.64 -12.82 1.65
CA THR A 55 2.93 -13.82 0.60
C THR A 55 1.82 -13.89 -0.45
N THR A 56 0.62 -13.42 -0.11
CA THR A 56 -0.50 -13.28 -1.05
C THR A 56 -0.29 -12.03 -1.90
N CYS A 57 0.64 -12.09 -2.86
CA CYS A 57 0.98 -10.97 -3.73
C CYS A 57 -0.15 -10.63 -4.72
N GLY A 58 -0.56 -9.36 -4.75
CA GLY A 58 -1.53 -8.82 -5.72
C GLY A 58 -1.73 -7.31 -5.65
N LEU A 59 -0.82 -6.58 -5.01
CA LEU A 59 -0.96 -5.14 -4.80
C LEU A 59 -0.32 -4.36 -5.96
N TYR A 60 -1.10 -3.48 -6.58
CA TYR A 60 -0.66 -2.62 -7.67
C TYR A 60 -0.82 -1.15 -7.28
N TYR A 61 0.13 -0.31 -7.70
CA TYR A 61 0.08 1.12 -7.45
C TYR A 61 0.74 1.91 -8.59
N SER A 62 0.36 3.18 -8.71
CA SER A 62 0.98 4.14 -9.63
C SER A 62 1.17 5.47 -8.90
N TYR A 63 2.26 6.18 -9.17
CA TYR A 63 2.50 7.50 -8.57
C TYR A 63 1.72 8.62 -9.27
N ASP A 64 1.43 8.42 -10.56
CA ASP A 64 0.82 9.46 -11.40
C ASP A 64 -0.69 9.36 -11.43
N ARG A 65 -1.24 8.16 -11.22
CA ARG A 65 -2.67 7.90 -11.32
C ARG A 65 -3.22 7.09 -10.17
N ASP A 66 -4.45 7.41 -9.83
CA ASP A 66 -5.25 6.66 -8.89
C ASP A 66 -5.83 5.41 -9.56
N LEU A 67 -5.27 4.25 -9.23
CA LEU A 67 -5.72 2.95 -9.73
C LEU A 67 -7.00 2.46 -9.05
N THR A 68 -7.40 3.08 -7.93
CA THR A 68 -8.61 2.66 -7.20
C THR A 68 -9.89 3.10 -7.91
N LEU A 69 -9.77 4.02 -8.88
CA LEU A 69 -10.89 4.55 -9.65
C LEU A 69 -10.96 3.92 -11.04
N ASN A 70 -12.19 3.61 -11.45
CA ASN A 70 -12.48 3.24 -12.84
C ASN A 70 -12.15 4.41 -13.78
N LEU A 71 -11.65 4.09 -14.97
CA LEU A 71 -11.23 5.07 -15.99
C LEU A 71 -12.34 6.10 -16.30
N GLN A 72 -13.60 5.66 -16.34
CA GLN A 72 -14.77 6.52 -16.58
C GLN A 72 -15.00 7.55 -15.46
N ARG A 73 -14.70 7.20 -14.21
CA ARG A 73 -14.81 8.12 -13.07
C ARG A 73 -13.59 9.04 -13.00
N ALA A 74 -12.41 8.50 -13.29
CA ALA A 74 -11.18 9.27 -13.36
C ALA A 74 -11.23 10.37 -14.43
N SER A 75 -11.80 10.09 -15.61
CA SER A 75 -11.93 11.07 -16.69
C SER A 75 -12.88 12.23 -16.32
N LYS A 76 -13.97 11.95 -15.60
CA LYS A 76 -14.89 12.99 -15.09
C LYS A 76 -14.25 13.87 -14.01
N LEU A 77 -13.32 13.33 -13.21
CA LEU A 77 -12.64 14.07 -12.14
C LEU A 77 -11.35 14.78 -12.59
N ALA A 78 -10.76 14.39 -13.72
CA ALA A 78 -9.51 14.95 -14.23
C ALA A 78 -9.58 16.46 -14.47
N ALA A 79 -10.74 17.00 -14.81
CA ALA A 79 -10.94 18.44 -15.03
C ALA A 79 -10.68 19.32 -13.79
N GLY A 80 -10.77 18.76 -12.57
CA GLY A 80 -10.54 19.49 -11.31
C GLY A 80 -9.29 19.06 -10.52
N ARG A 81 -8.54 18.05 -11.00
CA ARG A 81 -7.48 17.36 -10.22
C ARG A 81 -6.06 17.90 -10.42
N VAL A 82 -5.81 18.77 -11.39
CA VAL A 82 -4.44 19.15 -11.85
C VAL A 82 -3.54 19.72 -10.73
N HIS A 83 -4.11 20.24 -9.63
CA HIS A 83 -3.34 20.93 -8.58
C HIS A 83 -3.29 20.26 -7.20
N LYS A 84 -3.93 19.09 -6.98
CA LYS A 84 -3.91 18.43 -5.66
C LYS A 84 -3.12 17.12 -5.71
N PRO A 85 -2.29 16.81 -4.71
CA PRO A 85 -1.62 15.51 -4.65
C PRO A 85 -2.66 14.40 -4.41
N LEU A 86 -2.45 13.21 -4.98
CA LEU A 86 -3.43 12.10 -4.99
C LEU A 86 -4.02 11.78 -3.61
N TRP A 87 -3.20 11.83 -2.55
CA TRP A 87 -3.63 11.56 -1.17
C TRP A 87 -4.52 12.65 -0.54
N LYS A 88 -4.71 13.81 -1.20
CA LYS A 88 -5.61 14.91 -0.79
C LYS A 88 -6.82 15.06 -1.71
N GLN A 89 -7.02 14.14 -2.65
CA GLN A 89 -8.13 14.16 -3.59
C GLN A 89 -9.25 13.26 -3.08
N VAL A 90 -10.01 13.77 -2.09
CA VAL A 90 -11.29 13.20 -1.62
C VAL A 90 -12.43 14.06 -2.15
#